data_AF-A0AAN9BL53-F1
#
_entry.id   AF-A0AAN9BL53-F1
#
_cell.length_a   1.000
_cell.length_b   1.000
_cell.length_c   1.000
_cell.angle_alpha   90.00
_cell.angle_beta   90.00
_cell.angle_gamma   90.00
#
_symmetry.space_group_name_H-M   'P 1'
#
loop_
_entity.id
_entity.type
_entity.pdbx_description
1 polymer ?
#
loop_
_entity_poly.entity_id
_entity_poly.type
_entity_poly.pdbx_seq_one_letter_code
_entity_poly.pdbx_strand_id
1 'polypeptide(L)'
;MAGVTSKKLNLLELPSEVLLQIISNLPYRSLCRIGRTCKQLRALSLDESLWKQQCQTEFFVKECTEEEGWLRQFRWLHGRFARHHSAAVYRNMRRLWDRLEKYLQENDREMYDSLREPCDYSEIQIAEQKMTCRFPADLRCSLQIHNGQQMGSGVGVYGCMTISTYYRSEGLLDAASMARLYDNDGDLPGCVPLTYCLVSQKSQYVAVNDEGGFTVGEVFYPTPDQYSTDADIFITGKTYTEWFTDLVEALESKKFPRIDGRVFRFHDDPECEAVTKDCFTVKATSCFMPDLSTVHPPHFFFTYRIM
;
A
#
# COMPACT_ATOMS: atom_id res chain seq x y z
N MET A 1 -46.16 46.92 -24.50
CA MET A 1 -45.69 45.63 -23.95
C MET A 1 -44.21 45.76 -23.68
N ALA A 2 -43.82 45.84 -22.41
CA ALA A 2 -42.44 46.06 -21.99
C ALA A 2 -41.61 44.79 -22.23
N GLY A 3 -40.49 44.93 -22.94
CA GLY A 3 -39.54 43.85 -23.17
C GLY A 3 -38.85 43.46 -21.88
N VAL A 4 -39.03 42.21 -21.46
CA VAL A 4 -38.24 41.61 -20.38
C VAL A 4 -36.85 41.36 -20.94
N THR A 5 -35.93 42.28 -20.70
CA THR A 5 -34.50 42.08 -20.94
C THR A 5 -34.01 41.05 -19.93
N SER A 6 -33.75 39.83 -20.41
CA SER A 6 -33.06 38.79 -19.63
C SER A 6 -31.69 39.34 -19.21
N LYS A 7 -31.59 39.79 -17.96
CA LYS A 7 -30.34 40.25 -17.35
C LYS A 7 -29.38 39.06 -17.36
N LYS A 8 -28.35 39.09 -18.23
CA LYS A 8 -27.25 38.13 -18.18
C LYS A 8 -26.59 38.27 -16.80
N LEU A 9 -26.93 37.39 -15.88
CA LEU A 9 -26.26 37.26 -14.58
C LEU A 9 -24.79 36.97 -14.85
N ASN A 10 -23.95 37.94 -14.53
CA ASN A 10 -22.51 37.79 -14.68
C ASN A 10 -21.98 37.12 -13.42
N LEU A 11 -21.19 36.05 -13.57
CA LEU A 11 -20.69 35.27 -12.43
C LEU A 11 -19.98 36.15 -11.39
N LEU A 12 -19.26 37.18 -11.83
CA LEU A 12 -18.49 38.11 -10.97
C LEU A 12 -19.36 39.09 -10.19
N GLU A 13 -20.64 39.24 -10.53
CA GLU A 13 -21.61 40.09 -9.81
C GLU A 13 -22.21 39.39 -8.58
N LEU A 14 -21.92 38.09 -8.41
CA LEU A 14 -22.38 37.33 -7.25
C LEU A 14 -21.59 37.72 -5.99
N PRO A 15 -22.22 37.66 -4.80
CA PRO A 15 -21.54 37.83 -3.52
C PRO A 15 -20.37 36.84 -3.37
N SER A 16 -19.32 37.30 -2.69
CA SER A 16 -18.10 36.52 -2.45
C SER A 16 -18.40 35.17 -1.78
N GLU A 17 -19.38 35.11 -0.87
CA GLU A 17 -19.78 33.88 -0.17
C GLU A 17 -20.38 32.85 -1.14
N VAL A 18 -21.23 33.29 -2.08
CA VAL A 18 -21.85 32.42 -3.08
C VAL A 18 -20.80 31.89 -4.06
N LEU A 19 -19.87 32.75 -4.46
CA LEU A 19 -18.74 32.35 -5.29
C LEU A 19 -17.85 31.33 -4.58
N LEU A 20 -17.59 31.50 -3.29
CA LEU A 20 -16.80 30.56 -2.49
C LEU A 20 -17.46 29.17 -2.43
N GLN A 21 -18.79 29.13 -2.28
CA GLN A 21 -19.57 27.87 -2.32
C GLN A 21 -19.57 27.20 -3.70
N ILE A 22 -19.58 27.97 -4.79
CA ILE A 22 -19.47 27.40 -6.13
C ILE A 22 -18.06 26.83 -6.34
N ILE A 23 -17.05 27.58 -5.92
CA ILE A 23 -15.63 27.24 -6.10
C ILE A 23 -15.22 26.06 -5.22
N SER A 24 -15.83 25.87 -4.04
CA SER A 24 -15.54 24.74 -3.14
C SER A 24 -15.82 23.36 -3.75
N ASN A 25 -16.69 23.29 -4.75
CA ASN A 25 -17.00 22.05 -5.47
C ASN A 25 -15.97 21.70 -6.56
N LEU A 26 -14.98 22.56 -6.81
CA LEU A 26 -14.00 22.37 -7.87
C LEU A 26 -12.76 21.61 -7.37
N PRO A 27 -12.14 20.77 -8.21
CA PRO A 27 -10.87 20.13 -7.86
C PRO A 27 -9.74 21.16 -7.82
N TYR A 28 -8.70 20.88 -7.03
CA TYR A 28 -7.55 21.76 -6.85
C TYR A 28 -6.92 22.27 -8.17
N ARG A 29 -6.93 21.45 -9.24
CA ARG A 29 -6.42 21.86 -10.58
C ARG A 29 -7.24 23.01 -11.17
N SER A 30 -8.55 22.97 -11.00
CA SER A 30 -9.46 24.02 -11.46
C SER A 30 -9.35 25.26 -10.57
N LEU A 31 -9.18 25.10 -9.26
CA LEU A 31 -8.89 26.21 -8.33
C LEU A 31 -7.65 27.00 -8.76
N CYS A 32 -6.56 26.30 -9.05
CA CYS A 32 -5.31 26.90 -9.55
C CYS A 32 -5.47 27.65 -10.88
N ARG A 33 -6.38 27.19 -11.76
CA ARG A 33 -6.64 27.83 -13.07
C ARG A 33 -7.51 29.06 -12.90
N ILE A 34 -8.55 28.98 -12.07
CA ILE A 34 -9.47 30.07 -11.76
C ILE A 34 -8.73 31.23 -11.08
N GLY A 35 -7.79 30.92 -10.18
CA GLY A 35 -6.95 31.95 -9.56
C GLY A 35 -6.04 32.74 -10.52
N ARG A 36 -5.96 32.34 -11.80
CA ARG A 36 -5.19 33.02 -12.85
C ARG A 36 -6.03 33.90 -13.77
N THR A 37 -7.37 33.87 -13.66
CA THR A 37 -8.25 34.58 -14.60
C THR A 37 -8.52 36.02 -14.20
N CYS A 38 -8.81 36.31 -12.94
CA CYS A 38 -9.03 37.69 -12.45
C CYS A 38 -8.64 37.87 -10.98
N LYS A 39 -8.50 39.13 -10.54
CA LYS A 39 -8.07 39.47 -9.16
C LYS A 39 -9.04 38.96 -8.09
N GLN A 40 -10.34 39.07 -8.33
CA GLN A 40 -11.39 38.63 -7.39
C GLN A 40 -11.34 37.09 -7.21
N LEU A 41 -11.32 36.35 -8.32
CA LEU A 41 -11.21 34.89 -8.30
C LEU A 41 -9.86 34.41 -7.75
N ARG A 42 -8.79 35.18 -7.94
CA ARG A 42 -7.50 34.93 -7.29
C ARG A 42 -7.61 35.02 -5.77
N ALA A 43 -8.21 36.09 -5.24
CA ALA A 43 -8.39 36.25 -3.80
C ALA A 43 -9.23 35.10 -3.22
N LEU A 44 -10.35 34.75 -3.88
CA LEU A 44 -11.19 33.63 -3.45
C LEU A 44 -10.47 32.28 -3.55
N SER A 45 -9.66 32.04 -4.58
CA SER A 45 -8.92 30.79 -4.74
C SER A 45 -7.82 30.56 -3.70
N LEU A 46 -7.43 31.61 -2.97
CA LEU A 46 -6.45 31.53 -1.88
C LEU A 46 -7.11 31.32 -0.52
N ASP A 47 -8.44 31.22 -0.48
CA ASP A 47 -9.17 31.02 0.76
C ASP A 47 -8.81 29.68 1.42
N GLU A 48 -8.48 29.73 2.71
CA GLU A 48 -8.00 28.59 3.49
C GLU A 48 -9.05 27.47 3.62
N SER A 49 -10.35 27.80 3.59
CA SER A 49 -11.42 26.80 3.69
C SER A 49 -11.45 25.87 2.47
N LEU A 50 -11.13 26.40 1.28
CA LEU A 50 -11.02 25.63 0.04
C LEU A 50 -9.87 24.63 0.14
N TRP A 51 -8.69 25.10 0.58
CA TRP A 51 -7.51 24.25 0.69
C TRP A 51 -7.64 23.22 1.81
N LYS A 52 -8.35 23.54 2.89
CA LYS A 52 -8.76 22.56 3.91
C LYS A 52 -9.54 21.40 3.30
N GLN A 53 -10.58 21.71 2.52
CA GLN A 53 -11.39 20.68 1.87
C GLN A 53 -10.55 19.85 0.88
N GLN A 54 -9.66 20.48 0.11
CA GLN A 54 -8.77 19.76 -0.81
C GLN A 54 -7.77 18.87 -0.06
N CYS A 55 -7.17 19.32 1.04
CA CYS A 55 -6.31 18.51 1.89
C CYS A 55 -7.04 17.29 2.47
N GLN A 56 -8.27 17.49 2.94
CA GLN A 56 -9.12 16.42 3.47
C GLN A 56 -9.52 15.41 2.38
N THR A 57 -9.83 15.89 1.17
CA THR A 57 -10.31 15.04 0.07
C THR A 57 -9.18 14.28 -0.63
N GLU A 58 -8.06 14.96 -0.90
CA GLU A 58 -6.95 14.41 -1.69
C GLU A 58 -5.89 13.73 -0.81
N PHE A 59 -5.72 14.19 0.42
CA PHE A 59 -4.64 13.71 1.30
C PHE A 59 -5.11 13.13 2.64
N PHE A 60 -6.43 13.06 2.90
CA PHE A 60 -7.02 12.53 4.14
C PHE A 60 -6.50 13.19 5.43
N VAL A 61 -5.99 14.42 5.33
CA VAL A 61 -5.45 15.17 6.47
C VAL A 61 -6.59 15.68 7.35
N LYS A 62 -6.61 15.27 8.62
CA LYS A 62 -7.63 15.67 9.61
C LYS A 62 -7.30 17.00 10.28
N GLU A 63 -6.02 17.25 10.56
CA GLU A 63 -5.56 18.42 11.31
C GLU A 63 -4.43 19.13 10.55
N CYS A 64 -4.47 20.46 10.58
CA CYS A 64 -3.37 21.28 10.09
C CYS A 64 -2.32 21.33 11.20
N THR A 65 -1.15 20.75 10.96
CA THR A 65 0.00 20.93 11.84
C THR A 65 0.42 22.40 11.73
N GLU A 66 0.18 23.18 12.79
CA GLU A 66 0.44 24.63 12.91
C GLU A 66 1.90 24.93 12.50
N GLU A 67 2.26 25.92 11.66
CA GLU A 67 2.07 27.38 11.73
C GLU A 67 1.73 28.02 10.36
N GLU A 68 1.46 27.22 9.32
CA GLU A 68 1.68 27.64 7.92
C GLU A 68 0.45 27.68 6.98
N GLY A 69 -0.75 27.34 7.45
CA GLY A 69 -2.00 27.37 6.67
C GLY A 69 -2.22 26.17 5.74
N TRP A 70 -3.49 25.88 5.41
CA TRP A 70 -3.92 24.74 4.60
C TRP A 70 -3.39 24.80 3.17
N LEU A 71 -3.28 25.99 2.58
CA LEU A 71 -2.71 26.14 1.23
C LEU A 71 -1.24 25.68 1.18
N ARG A 72 -0.46 26.01 2.22
CA ARG A 72 0.95 25.63 2.30
C ARG A 72 1.12 24.15 2.58
N GLN A 73 0.30 23.61 3.47
CA GLN A 73 0.22 22.16 3.72
C GLN A 73 -0.15 21.40 2.45
N PHE A 74 -1.14 21.87 1.68
CA PHE A 74 -1.51 21.27 0.40
C PHE A 74 -0.33 21.28 -0.58
N ARG A 75 0.38 22.40 -0.71
CA ARG A 75 1.54 22.52 -1.61
C ARG A 75 2.65 21.55 -1.21
N TRP A 76 2.89 21.39 0.08
CA TRP A 76 3.88 20.45 0.60
C TRP A 76 3.48 19.01 0.27
N LEU A 77 2.24 18.60 0.57
CA LEU A 77 1.71 17.25 0.27
C LEU A 77 1.70 16.95 -1.24
N HIS A 78 1.25 17.92 -2.05
CA HIS A 78 1.25 17.80 -3.50
C HIS A 78 2.68 17.71 -4.05
N GLY A 79 3.63 18.43 -3.46
CA GLY A 79 5.05 18.31 -3.77
C GLY A 79 5.61 16.94 -3.43
N ARG A 80 5.26 16.39 -2.25
CA ARG A 80 5.75 15.12 -1.73
C ARG A 80 5.21 13.91 -2.50
N PHE A 81 3.92 13.88 -2.81
CA PHE A 81 3.25 12.69 -3.36
C PHE A 81 2.78 12.87 -4.80
N ALA A 82 1.98 13.91 -5.06
CA ALA A 82 1.31 14.05 -6.36
C ALA A 82 2.27 14.35 -7.53
N ARG A 83 3.43 14.96 -7.24
CA ARG A 83 4.49 15.20 -8.23
C ARG A 83 5.16 13.91 -8.71
N HIS A 84 5.22 12.88 -7.87
CA HIS A 84 6.06 11.70 -8.09
C HIS A 84 5.26 10.43 -8.44
N HIS A 85 4.03 10.29 -7.94
CA HIS A 85 3.26 9.04 -8.07
C HIS A 85 1.85 9.21 -8.64
N SER A 86 1.41 10.44 -8.95
CA SER A 86 0.01 10.81 -9.20
C SER A 86 -0.85 10.81 -7.92
N ALA A 87 -1.77 11.77 -7.82
CA ALA A 87 -2.69 11.88 -6.68
C ALA A 87 -3.61 10.65 -6.55
N ALA A 88 -3.94 9.97 -7.65
CA ALA A 88 -4.78 8.77 -7.62
C ALA A 88 -4.09 7.59 -6.91
N VAL A 89 -2.81 7.35 -7.21
CA VAL A 89 -2.02 6.29 -6.57
C VAL A 89 -1.88 6.57 -5.08
N TYR A 90 -1.59 7.82 -4.71
CA TYR A 90 -1.54 8.22 -3.31
C TYR A 90 -2.86 7.95 -2.57
N ARG A 91 -4.00 8.39 -3.14
CA ARG A 91 -5.30 8.19 -2.47
C ARG A 91 -5.62 6.72 -2.26
N ASN A 92 -5.35 5.88 -3.25
CA ASN A 92 -5.57 4.44 -3.13
C ASN A 92 -4.66 3.85 -2.05
N MET A 93 -3.37 4.15 -2.09
CA MET A 93 -2.39 3.61 -1.15
C MET A 93 -2.66 4.10 0.28
N ARG A 94 -2.97 5.39 0.48
CA ARG A 94 -3.30 5.93 1.80
C ARG A 94 -4.56 5.29 2.39
N ARG A 95 -5.59 5.03 1.57
CA ARG A 95 -6.80 4.31 2.04
C ARG A 95 -6.49 2.89 2.51
N LEU A 96 -5.61 2.18 1.81
CA LEU A 96 -5.20 0.83 2.21
C LEU A 96 -4.40 0.87 3.51
N TRP A 97 -3.48 1.83 3.66
CA TRP A 97 -2.75 2.03 4.90
C TRP A 97 -3.66 2.46 6.06
N ASP A 98 -4.59 3.39 5.87
CA ASP A 98 -5.55 3.80 6.92
C ASP A 98 -6.37 2.60 7.43
N ARG A 99 -6.78 1.71 6.51
CA ARG A 99 -7.49 0.46 6.84
C ARG A 99 -6.60 -0.49 7.66
N LEU A 100 -5.37 -0.70 7.21
CA LEU A 100 -4.40 -1.54 7.91
C LEU A 100 -4.05 -0.97 9.30
N GLU A 101 -3.72 0.32 9.37
CA GLU A 101 -3.42 1.04 10.61
C GLU A 101 -4.57 0.89 11.61
N LYS A 102 -5.82 1.13 11.17
CA LYS A 102 -7.01 0.95 12.00
C LYS A 102 -7.15 -0.49 12.49
N TYR A 103 -7.01 -1.46 11.60
CA TYR A 103 -7.09 -2.87 11.97
C TYR A 103 -6.02 -3.22 13.02
N LEU A 104 -4.76 -2.84 12.80
CA LEU A 104 -3.66 -3.13 13.72
C LEU A 104 -3.84 -2.39 15.06
N GLN A 105 -4.32 -1.15 15.09
CA GLN A 105 -4.59 -0.45 16.36
C GLN A 105 -5.65 -1.17 17.22
N GLU A 106 -6.67 -1.74 16.59
CA GLU A 106 -7.75 -2.47 17.28
C GLU A 106 -7.34 -3.89 17.67
N ASN A 107 -6.45 -4.52 16.90
CA ASN A 107 -6.18 -5.95 16.98
C ASN A 107 -4.76 -6.27 17.48
N ASP A 108 -3.73 -5.58 17.02
CA ASP A 108 -2.32 -5.88 17.27
C ASP A 108 -1.49 -4.60 17.44
N ARG A 109 -1.44 -4.10 18.68
CA ARG A 109 -0.76 -2.84 18.98
C ARG A 109 0.75 -2.93 18.78
N GLU A 110 1.36 -4.07 19.10
CA GLU A 110 2.79 -4.30 18.92
C GLU A 110 3.17 -4.28 17.43
N MET A 111 2.34 -4.90 16.58
CA MET A 111 2.52 -4.83 15.13
C MET A 111 2.39 -3.39 14.61
N TYR A 112 1.39 -2.66 15.09
CA TYR A 112 1.21 -1.25 14.73
C TYR A 112 2.44 -0.40 15.09
N ASP A 113 2.94 -0.55 16.33
CA ASP A 113 4.08 0.20 16.83
C ASP A 113 5.40 -0.21 16.12
N SER A 114 5.44 -1.37 15.47
CA SER A 114 6.59 -1.82 14.68
C SER A 114 6.65 -1.23 13.26
N LEU A 115 5.58 -0.62 12.76
CA LEU A 115 5.58 0.07 11.47
C LEU A 115 6.52 1.27 11.53
N ARG A 116 7.42 1.39 10.55
CA ARG A 116 8.39 2.48 10.54
C ARG A 116 7.75 3.79 10.09
N GLU A 117 8.36 4.88 10.51
CA GLU A 117 8.02 6.21 10.06
C GLU A 117 8.16 6.36 8.54
N PRO A 118 7.44 7.33 7.93
CA PRO A 118 7.56 7.65 6.51
C PRO A 118 9.00 7.81 6.00
N CYS A 119 9.31 7.19 4.86
CA CYS A 119 10.57 7.41 4.15
C CYS A 119 10.56 8.78 3.46
N ASP A 120 11.67 9.52 3.53
CA ASP A 120 11.81 10.74 2.75
C ASP A 120 12.13 10.44 1.28
N TYR A 121 11.66 11.32 0.38
CA TYR A 121 11.86 11.10 -1.06
C TYR A 121 13.35 11.02 -1.44
N SER A 122 14.22 11.76 -0.75
CA SER A 122 15.68 11.69 -0.95
C SER A 122 16.26 10.33 -0.60
N GLU A 123 15.74 9.66 0.44
CA GLU A 123 16.20 8.33 0.84
C GLU A 123 15.82 7.28 -0.21
N ILE A 124 14.60 7.37 -0.75
CA ILE A 124 14.15 6.56 -1.88
C ILE A 124 15.07 6.80 -3.09
N GLN A 125 15.41 8.06 -3.40
CA GLN A 125 16.32 8.36 -4.50
C GLN A 125 17.72 7.78 -4.30
N ILE A 126 18.25 7.80 -3.07
CA ILE A 126 19.55 7.19 -2.76
C ILE A 126 19.48 5.67 -2.98
N ALA A 127 18.39 5.02 -2.56
CA ALA A 127 18.15 3.60 -2.79
C ALA A 127 18.09 3.27 -4.29
N GLU A 128 17.31 4.03 -5.07
CA GLU A 128 17.21 3.87 -6.52
C GLU A 128 18.52 4.13 -7.26
N GLN A 129 19.31 5.11 -6.81
CA GLN A 129 20.63 5.38 -7.37
C GLN A 129 21.59 4.20 -7.16
N LYS A 130 21.55 3.56 -5.98
CA LYS A 130 22.37 2.38 -5.70
C LYS A 130 21.98 1.19 -6.56
N MET A 131 20.68 0.99 -6.76
CA MET A 131 20.16 -0.10 -7.59
C MET A 131 20.26 0.19 -9.10
N THR A 132 20.54 1.44 -9.49
CA THR A 132 20.49 1.93 -10.89
C THR A 132 19.13 1.75 -11.59
N CYS A 133 18.08 1.44 -10.82
CA CYS A 133 16.72 1.25 -11.30
C CYS A 133 15.72 1.95 -10.37
N ARG A 134 14.44 1.88 -10.73
CA ARG A 134 13.39 2.72 -10.17
C ARG A 134 12.30 1.85 -9.56
N PHE A 135 11.93 2.09 -8.30
CA PHE A 135 10.81 1.39 -7.68
C PHE A 135 9.48 1.70 -8.42
N PRO A 136 8.52 0.75 -8.43
CA PRO A 136 7.15 1.00 -8.86
C PRO A 136 6.52 2.21 -8.14
N ALA A 137 5.67 2.96 -8.82
CA ALA A 137 5.12 4.22 -8.30
C ALA A 137 4.26 4.02 -7.04
N ASP A 138 3.53 2.91 -6.98
CA ASP A 138 2.73 2.50 -5.83
C ASP A 138 3.61 2.04 -4.66
N LEU A 139 4.67 1.26 -4.91
CA LEU A 139 5.64 0.89 -3.88
C LEU A 139 6.33 2.12 -3.27
N ARG A 140 6.79 3.08 -4.10
CA ARG A 140 7.36 4.34 -3.58
C ARG A 140 6.37 5.09 -2.71
N CYS A 141 5.13 5.20 -3.17
CA CYS A 141 4.08 5.85 -2.40
C CYS A 141 3.85 5.17 -1.05
N SER A 142 3.91 3.84 -1.02
CA SER A 142 3.80 3.05 0.20
C SER A 142 4.96 3.31 1.16
N LEU A 143 6.21 3.31 0.66
CA LEU A 143 7.41 3.62 1.45
C LEU A 143 7.37 5.04 2.04
N GLN A 144 6.79 6.01 1.32
CA GLN A 144 6.58 7.37 1.82
C GLN A 144 5.44 7.49 2.84
N ILE A 145 4.64 6.43 3.06
CA ILE A 145 3.63 6.35 4.13
C ILE A 145 4.23 5.59 5.33
N HIS A 146 4.79 4.41 5.09
CA HIS A 146 5.55 3.65 6.09
C HIS A 146 6.79 3.03 5.44
N ASN A 147 7.98 3.30 5.96
CA ASN A 147 9.24 2.79 5.41
C ASN A 147 9.51 1.34 5.86
N GLY A 148 8.58 0.44 5.56
CA GLY A 148 8.63 -0.95 6.00
C GLY A 148 8.37 -1.11 7.50
N GLN A 149 8.94 -2.16 8.07
CA GLN A 149 8.72 -2.57 9.46
C GLN A 149 10.06 -2.69 10.20
N GLN A 150 10.05 -2.44 11.51
CA GLN A 150 11.20 -2.71 12.37
C GLN A 150 11.42 -4.22 12.49
N MET A 151 12.47 -4.70 11.82
CA MET A 151 12.91 -6.09 11.91
C MET A 151 13.38 -6.39 13.33
N GLY A 152 12.84 -7.45 13.95
CA GLY A 152 13.23 -7.93 15.28
C GLY A 152 12.16 -7.85 16.37
N SER A 153 11.01 -7.21 16.11
CA SER A 153 9.88 -7.13 17.08
C SER A 153 9.03 -8.40 17.16
N GLY A 154 9.30 -9.43 16.35
CA GLY A 154 8.78 -10.79 16.59
C GLY A 154 7.60 -11.27 15.75
N VAL A 155 6.94 -10.44 14.95
CA VAL A 155 5.95 -10.87 13.94
C VAL A 155 5.94 -9.89 12.78
N GLY A 156 5.92 -10.38 11.54
CA GLY A 156 5.79 -9.55 10.34
C GLY A 156 4.34 -9.24 9.98
N VAL A 157 4.09 -8.06 9.41
CA VAL A 157 2.74 -7.59 9.01
C VAL A 157 2.05 -8.54 8.02
N TYR A 158 2.82 -9.29 7.23
CA TYR A 158 2.28 -10.27 6.29
C TYR A 158 1.76 -11.56 6.95
N GLY A 159 1.88 -11.66 8.29
CA GLY A 159 1.42 -12.79 9.07
C GLY A 159 2.38 -13.97 9.08
N CYS A 160 2.00 -14.99 9.83
CA CYS A 160 2.77 -16.19 10.08
C CYS A 160 2.30 -17.37 9.24
N MET A 161 3.23 -18.25 8.90
CA MET A 161 2.99 -19.59 8.40
C MET A 161 3.82 -20.56 9.25
N THR A 162 3.25 -21.71 9.62
CA THR A 162 3.96 -22.67 10.46
C THR A 162 3.58 -24.10 10.11
N ILE A 163 4.58 -24.98 10.18
CA ILE A 163 4.46 -26.43 10.32
C ILE A 163 5.32 -26.87 11.51
N SER A 164 5.30 -28.16 11.85
CA SER A 164 6.01 -28.73 12.99
C SER A 164 7.50 -28.33 13.08
N THR A 165 8.19 -28.20 11.94
CA THR A 165 9.63 -27.92 11.87
C THR A 165 10.00 -26.62 11.17
N TYR A 166 9.01 -25.84 10.72
CA TYR A 166 9.27 -24.65 9.91
C TYR A 166 8.32 -23.53 10.31
N TYR A 167 8.88 -22.33 10.46
CA TYR A 167 8.16 -21.13 10.83
C TYR A 167 8.60 -19.97 9.93
N ARG A 168 7.61 -19.23 9.43
CA ARG A 168 7.82 -18.06 8.60
C ARG A 168 6.93 -16.93 9.10
N SER A 169 7.53 -15.75 9.26
CA SER A 169 6.85 -14.51 9.60
C SER A 169 7.55 -13.39 8.84
N GLU A 170 6.85 -12.77 7.90
CA GLU A 170 7.45 -11.88 6.90
C GLU A 170 7.15 -10.42 7.22
N GLY A 171 8.19 -9.65 7.51
CA GLY A 171 8.09 -8.21 7.71
C GLY A 171 8.31 -7.46 6.40
N LEU A 172 7.73 -6.26 6.29
CA LEU A 172 7.97 -5.36 5.16
C LEU A 172 9.37 -4.78 5.26
N LEU A 173 10.17 -4.87 4.18
CA LEU A 173 11.49 -4.27 4.15
C LEU A 173 11.41 -2.74 3.98
N ASP A 174 12.43 -2.05 4.48
CA ASP A 174 12.63 -0.62 4.23
C ASP A 174 13.41 -0.39 2.93
N ALA A 175 13.30 0.81 2.35
CA ALA A 175 13.91 1.14 1.06
C ALA A 175 15.44 0.91 1.03
N ALA A 176 16.14 1.18 2.14
CA ALA A 176 17.59 1.01 2.21
C ALA A 176 17.98 -0.47 2.25
N SER A 177 17.22 -1.29 2.97
CA SER A 177 17.38 -2.74 3.02
C SER A 177 17.07 -3.38 1.67
N MET A 178 16.00 -2.95 0.98
CA MET A 178 15.71 -3.41 -0.38
C MET A 178 16.87 -3.14 -1.33
N ALA A 179 17.40 -1.91 -1.33
CA ALA A 179 18.53 -1.55 -2.18
C ALA A 179 19.84 -2.26 -1.82
N ARG A 180 20.05 -2.61 -0.56
CA ARG A 180 21.22 -3.39 -0.13
C ARG A 180 21.17 -4.85 -0.56
N LEU A 181 19.96 -5.40 -0.70
CA LEU A 181 19.73 -6.79 -1.08
C LEU A 181 19.42 -6.95 -2.57
N TYR A 182 19.41 -5.84 -3.32
CA TYR A 182 19.28 -5.87 -4.77
C TYR A 182 20.56 -6.45 -5.37
N ASP A 183 20.39 -7.51 -6.14
CA ASP A 183 21.47 -8.18 -6.86
C ASP A 183 21.04 -8.37 -8.30
N ASN A 184 21.59 -7.57 -9.21
CA ASN A 184 21.23 -7.61 -10.62
C ASN A 184 21.95 -8.71 -11.39
N ASP A 185 23.05 -9.23 -10.85
CA ASP A 185 23.85 -10.29 -11.46
C ASP A 185 23.47 -11.68 -10.91
N GLY A 186 22.51 -11.72 -9.97
CA GLY A 186 22.02 -12.94 -9.33
C GLY A 186 20.88 -13.63 -10.10
N ASP A 187 20.22 -14.57 -9.41
CA ASP A 187 19.19 -15.44 -10.01
C ASP A 187 17.88 -14.70 -10.39
N LEU A 188 17.67 -13.48 -9.87
CA LEU A 188 16.46 -12.68 -10.08
C LEU A 188 16.82 -11.25 -10.52
N PRO A 189 17.40 -11.08 -11.73
CA PRO A 189 17.76 -9.76 -12.23
C PRO A 189 16.52 -8.87 -12.31
N GLY A 190 16.69 -7.59 -11.97
CA GLY A 190 15.57 -6.65 -12.01
C GLY A 190 14.54 -6.77 -10.89
N CYS A 191 14.81 -7.56 -9.84
CA CYS A 191 13.89 -7.78 -8.73
C CYS A 191 14.51 -7.37 -7.39
N VAL A 192 13.71 -6.76 -6.52
CA VAL A 192 14.11 -6.44 -5.14
C VAL A 192 13.30 -7.25 -4.15
N PRO A 193 13.88 -7.67 -3.02
CA PRO A 193 13.08 -8.29 -1.97
C PRO A 193 12.14 -7.25 -1.36
N LEU A 194 10.85 -7.60 -1.31
CA LEU A 194 9.79 -6.77 -0.75
C LEU A 194 9.58 -7.04 0.75
N THR A 195 9.64 -8.32 1.12
CA THR A 195 9.46 -8.78 2.50
C THR A 195 10.64 -9.65 2.92
N TYR A 196 10.82 -9.84 4.22
CA TYR A 196 11.87 -10.72 4.74
C TYR A 196 11.43 -11.46 5.98
N CYS A 197 11.74 -12.76 6.05
CA CYS A 197 11.63 -13.55 7.25
C CYS A 197 13.01 -13.85 7.83
N LEU A 198 13.28 -13.38 9.06
CA LEU A 198 14.55 -13.65 9.76
C LEU A 198 14.79 -15.14 10.05
N VAL A 199 13.72 -15.91 10.28
CA VAL A 199 13.83 -17.32 10.69
C VAL A 199 14.14 -18.21 9.48
N SER A 200 13.35 -18.08 8.40
CA SER A 200 13.54 -18.89 7.20
C SER A 200 14.52 -18.29 6.19
N GLN A 201 14.91 -17.02 6.36
CA GLN A 201 15.74 -16.25 5.43
C GLN A 201 15.15 -16.18 4.02
N LYS A 202 13.83 -16.26 3.91
CA LYS A 202 13.08 -16.16 2.64
C LYS A 202 12.38 -14.82 2.52
N SER A 203 12.22 -14.39 1.27
CA SER A 203 11.60 -13.12 0.87
C SER A 203 10.53 -13.34 -0.18
N GLN A 204 9.56 -12.43 -0.25
CA GLN A 204 8.87 -12.13 -1.51
C GLN A 204 9.66 -11.08 -2.27
N TYR A 205 9.55 -11.09 -3.58
CA TYR A 205 10.21 -10.15 -4.46
C TYR A 205 9.18 -9.33 -5.21
N VAL A 206 9.59 -8.13 -5.61
CA VAL A 206 8.86 -7.27 -6.52
C VAL A 206 9.76 -6.89 -7.69
N ALA A 207 9.22 -7.00 -8.91
CA ALA A 207 9.93 -6.62 -10.12
C ALA A 207 10.01 -5.08 -10.21
N VAL A 208 11.23 -4.55 -10.35
CA VAL A 208 11.51 -3.10 -10.49
C VAL A 208 11.89 -2.71 -11.91
N ASN A 209 12.35 -3.67 -12.72
CA ASN A 209 12.56 -3.53 -14.16
C ASN A 209 12.15 -4.85 -14.87
N ASP A 210 12.32 -4.90 -16.19
CA ASP A 210 11.95 -6.03 -17.05
C ASP A 210 13.14 -6.93 -17.45
N GLU A 211 14.33 -6.75 -16.87
CA GLU A 211 15.55 -7.49 -17.22
C GLU A 211 15.40 -9.00 -16.95
N GLY A 212 14.70 -9.38 -15.88
CA GLY A 212 14.36 -10.78 -15.57
C GLY A 212 13.13 -11.33 -16.31
N GLY A 213 12.57 -10.59 -17.27
CA GLY A 213 11.36 -11.01 -17.99
C GLY A 213 10.06 -10.85 -17.20
N PHE A 214 10.12 -10.21 -16.03
CA PHE A 214 8.97 -9.95 -15.18
C PHE A 214 8.24 -8.66 -15.55
N THR A 215 6.95 -8.58 -15.22
CA THR A 215 6.20 -7.33 -15.35
C THR A 215 6.53 -6.41 -14.19
N VAL A 216 6.94 -5.16 -14.45
CA VAL A 216 7.27 -4.18 -13.41
C VAL A 216 6.09 -4.01 -12.43
N GLY A 217 6.38 -4.18 -11.14
CA GLY A 217 5.40 -4.12 -10.06
C GLY A 217 4.80 -5.47 -9.67
N GLU A 218 5.05 -6.54 -10.43
CA GLU A 218 4.63 -7.89 -10.08
C GLU A 218 5.33 -8.37 -8.80
N VAL A 219 4.55 -8.96 -7.89
CA VAL A 219 5.01 -9.50 -6.61
C VAL A 219 4.90 -11.01 -6.64
N PHE A 220 5.95 -11.70 -6.20
CA PHE A 220 6.03 -13.16 -6.30
C PHE A 220 6.95 -13.78 -5.23
N TYR A 221 6.81 -15.10 -5.07
CA TYR A 221 7.77 -15.94 -4.36
C TYR A 221 8.66 -16.67 -5.37
N PRO A 222 10.00 -16.58 -5.26
CA PRO A 222 10.87 -17.48 -5.98
C PRO A 222 10.80 -18.86 -5.36
N THR A 223 10.86 -19.87 -6.23
CA THR A 223 10.79 -21.27 -5.86
C THR A 223 12.07 -21.96 -6.30
N PRO A 224 12.58 -22.91 -5.50
CA PRO A 224 13.74 -23.68 -5.89
C PRO A 224 13.39 -24.59 -7.07
N ASP A 225 13.95 -24.35 -8.25
CA ASP A 225 13.99 -25.37 -9.31
C ASP A 225 15.21 -26.29 -9.06
N GLN A 226 14.97 -27.60 -9.04
CA GLN A 226 16.03 -28.61 -8.84
C GLN A 226 16.81 -28.90 -10.13
N TYR A 227 16.32 -28.44 -11.28
CA TYR A 227 16.76 -28.86 -12.61
C TYR A 227 17.12 -27.70 -13.54
N SER A 228 16.77 -26.46 -13.20
CA SER A 228 17.10 -25.25 -13.96
C SER A 228 17.95 -24.27 -13.14
N THR A 229 18.73 -23.44 -13.83
CA THR A 229 19.34 -22.23 -13.28
C THR A 229 18.34 -21.08 -13.17
N ASP A 230 17.24 -21.15 -13.92
CA ASP A 230 16.17 -20.15 -13.87
C ASP A 230 15.20 -20.48 -12.73
N ALA A 231 14.94 -19.51 -11.85
CA ALA A 231 14.03 -19.71 -10.73
C ALA A 231 12.57 -19.66 -11.19
N ASP A 232 11.84 -20.75 -10.98
CA ASP A 232 10.38 -20.77 -11.08
C ASP A 232 9.75 -19.84 -10.03
N ILE A 233 8.58 -19.27 -10.32
CA ILE A 233 7.93 -18.29 -9.43
C ILE A 233 6.45 -18.57 -9.17
N PHE A 234 5.98 -18.20 -7.98
CA PHE A 234 4.56 -18.07 -7.65
C PHE A 234 4.16 -16.60 -7.55
N ILE A 235 3.41 -16.10 -8.52
CA ILE A 235 2.89 -14.73 -8.52
C ILE A 235 1.83 -14.59 -7.42
N THR A 236 2.03 -13.62 -6.53
CA THR A 236 1.11 -13.29 -5.43
C THR A 236 0.33 -11.99 -5.68
N GLY A 237 0.75 -11.17 -6.64
CA GLY A 237 -0.02 -10.04 -7.14
C GLY A 237 0.62 -9.47 -8.40
N LYS A 238 -0.20 -9.02 -9.36
CA LYS A 238 0.31 -8.47 -10.64
C LYS A 238 0.84 -7.05 -10.48
N THR A 239 0.44 -6.39 -9.41
CA THR A 239 0.96 -5.09 -8.98
C THR A 239 1.15 -5.08 -7.47
N TYR A 240 2.01 -4.20 -6.97
CA TYR A 240 2.17 -3.99 -5.53
C TYR A 240 0.85 -3.56 -4.88
N THR A 241 0.06 -2.72 -5.56
CA THR A 241 -1.26 -2.29 -5.06
C THR A 241 -2.24 -3.46 -4.91
N GLU A 242 -2.29 -4.38 -5.88
CA GLU A 242 -3.13 -5.58 -5.80
C GLU A 242 -2.70 -6.47 -4.64
N TRP A 243 -1.40 -6.80 -4.58
CA TRP A 243 -0.82 -7.59 -3.49
C TRP A 243 -1.13 -7.00 -2.10
N PHE A 244 -1.00 -5.68 -1.95
CA PHE A 244 -1.25 -5.01 -0.68
C PHE A 244 -2.75 -4.93 -0.36
N THR A 245 -3.61 -4.80 -1.37
CA THR A 245 -5.07 -4.84 -1.19
C THR A 245 -5.50 -6.19 -0.66
N ASP A 246 -5.01 -7.28 -1.27
CA ASP A 246 -5.33 -8.65 -0.85
C ASP A 246 -4.89 -8.92 0.58
N LEU A 247 -3.72 -8.43 0.99
CA LEU A 247 -3.25 -8.50 2.38
C LEU A 247 -4.23 -7.81 3.34
N VAL A 248 -4.61 -6.56 3.05
CA VAL A 248 -5.50 -5.77 3.92
C VAL A 248 -6.89 -6.42 4.00
N GLU A 249 -7.43 -6.87 2.88
CA GLU A 249 -8.74 -7.56 2.84
C GLU A 249 -8.71 -8.89 3.57
N ALA A 250 -7.63 -9.66 3.46
CA ALA A 250 -7.48 -10.92 4.17
C ALA A 250 -7.40 -10.73 5.70
N LEU A 251 -6.74 -9.66 6.16
CA LEU A 251 -6.70 -9.27 7.57
C LEU A 251 -8.08 -8.82 8.09
N GLU A 252 -8.76 -7.92 7.37
CA GLU A 252 -10.06 -7.39 7.77
C GLU A 252 -11.18 -8.44 7.74
N SER A 253 -11.14 -9.37 6.79
CA SER A 253 -12.15 -10.43 6.65
C SER A 253 -12.11 -11.47 7.78
N LYS A 254 -11.16 -11.35 8.72
CA LYS A 254 -10.93 -12.29 9.84
C LYS A 254 -10.74 -13.74 9.38
N LYS A 255 -10.40 -13.95 8.10
CA LYS A 255 -10.12 -15.27 7.55
C LYS A 255 -8.83 -15.84 8.11
N PHE A 256 -7.93 -14.99 8.60
CA PHE A 256 -6.69 -15.42 9.23
C PHE A 256 -6.87 -15.63 10.74
N PRO A 257 -6.71 -16.89 11.23
CA PRO A 257 -6.83 -17.17 12.65
C PRO A 257 -5.74 -16.45 13.44
N ARG A 258 -6.11 -15.99 14.64
CA ARG A 258 -5.16 -15.44 15.61
C ARG A 258 -4.88 -16.47 16.69
N ILE A 259 -3.59 -16.76 16.89
CA ILE A 259 -3.09 -17.75 17.86
C ILE A 259 -2.00 -17.06 18.67
N ASP A 260 -2.15 -17.04 19.98
CA ASP A 260 -1.20 -16.39 20.91
C ASP A 260 -0.88 -14.93 20.51
N GLY A 261 -1.92 -14.20 20.07
CA GLY A 261 -1.81 -12.81 19.60
C GLY A 261 -1.34 -12.64 18.15
N ARG A 262 -0.85 -13.70 17.50
CA ARG A 262 -0.25 -13.63 16.16
C ARG A 262 -1.23 -14.03 15.06
N VAL A 263 -1.17 -13.35 13.93
CA VAL A 263 -1.99 -13.66 12.75
C VAL A 263 -1.32 -14.78 11.95
N PHE A 264 -2.05 -15.85 11.63
CA PHE A 264 -1.57 -16.92 10.77
C PHE A 264 -2.35 -16.96 9.45
N ARG A 265 -1.65 -17.18 8.33
CA ARG A 265 -2.20 -17.23 6.97
C ARG A 265 -2.89 -18.56 6.64
N PHE A 266 -3.70 -19.07 7.56
CA PHE A 266 -4.59 -20.19 7.25
C PHE A 266 -5.89 -19.65 6.66
N HIS A 267 -6.26 -20.14 5.49
CA HIS A 267 -7.52 -19.85 4.84
C HIS A 267 -8.57 -20.85 5.30
N ASP A 268 -9.69 -20.31 5.75
CA ASP A 268 -10.90 -21.07 5.99
C ASP A 268 -11.51 -21.52 4.67
N ASP A 269 -11.73 -22.82 4.53
CA ASP A 269 -12.54 -23.39 3.46
C ASP A 269 -13.87 -23.89 4.05
N PRO A 270 -15.01 -23.23 3.75
CA PRO A 270 -16.33 -23.64 4.24
C PRO A 270 -16.72 -25.05 3.80
N GLU A 271 -16.19 -25.55 2.69
CA GLU A 271 -16.45 -26.92 2.23
C GLU A 271 -15.70 -27.97 3.05
N CYS A 272 -14.70 -27.54 3.84
CA CYS A 272 -13.89 -28.37 4.73
C CYS A 272 -14.35 -28.30 6.20
N GLU A 273 -15.65 -28.17 6.44
CA GLU A 273 -16.28 -28.25 7.76
C GLU A 273 -17.10 -29.55 7.88
N ALA A 274 -16.71 -30.41 8.83
CA ALA A 274 -17.43 -31.65 9.13
C ALA A 274 -18.13 -31.53 10.49
N VAL A 275 -19.45 -31.51 10.48
CA VAL A 275 -20.28 -31.49 11.69
C VAL A 275 -20.81 -32.90 11.96
N THR A 276 -20.39 -33.50 13.06
CA THR A 276 -20.95 -34.79 13.50
C THR A 276 -22.21 -34.51 14.30
N LYS A 277 -23.32 -35.22 14.01
CA LYS A 277 -24.65 -35.07 14.65
C LYS A 277 -24.54 -34.99 16.19
N ASP A 278 -24.41 -33.76 16.67
CA ASP A 278 -24.50 -33.30 18.06
C ASP A 278 -23.29 -33.56 19.01
N CYS A 279 -22.06 -33.76 18.51
CA CYS A 279 -20.89 -33.94 19.39
C CYS A 279 -19.75 -32.94 19.19
N PHE A 280 -19.29 -32.69 17.96
CA PHE A 280 -18.24 -31.70 17.68
C PHE A 280 -18.21 -31.34 16.18
N THR A 281 -17.80 -30.12 15.90
CA THR A 281 -17.48 -29.60 14.57
C THR A 281 -15.98 -29.68 14.37
N VAL A 282 -15.54 -30.26 13.27
CA VAL A 282 -14.14 -30.26 12.84
C VAL A 282 -14.01 -29.31 11.66
N LYS A 283 -13.15 -28.30 11.77
CA LYS A 283 -12.85 -27.37 10.69
C LYS A 283 -11.40 -27.49 10.28
N ALA A 284 -11.15 -27.78 9.00
CA ALA A 284 -9.81 -27.74 8.45
C ALA A 284 -9.55 -26.40 7.76
N THR A 285 -8.40 -25.81 8.05
CA THR A 285 -7.92 -24.58 7.42
C THR A 285 -6.58 -24.84 6.77
N SER A 286 -6.31 -24.21 5.62
CA SER A 286 -5.16 -24.54 4.78
C SER A 286 -4.26 -23.32 4.53
N CYS A 287 -2.97 -23.53 4.36
CA CYS A 287 -2.00 -22.47 4.13
C CYS A 287 -0.99 -22.95 3.08
N PHE A 288 -0.95 -22.27 1.94
CA PHE A 288 -0.02 -22.60 0.86
C PHE A 288 1.41 -22.19 1.21
N MET A 289 2.37 -23.09 1.02
CA MET A 289 3.78 -22.87 1.35
C MET A 289 4.59 -22.75 0.04
N PRO A 290 4.72 -21.55 -0.53
CA PRO A 290 5.31 -21.36 -1.85
C PRO A 290 6.79 -21.78 -1.90
N ASP A 291 7.54 -21.57 -0.82
CA ASP A 291 8.96 -21.90 -0.73
C ASP A 291 9.25 -23.39 -0.55
N LEU A 292 8.24 -24.18 -0.19
CA LEU A 292 8.31 -25.65 -0.15
C LEU A 292 7.64 -26.30 -1.38
N SER A 293 7.16 -25.46 -2.30
CA SER A 293 6.48 -25.86 -3.52
C SER A 293 7.39 -25.66 -4.72
N THR A 294 7.17 -26.44 -5.77
CA THR A 294 7.91 -26.36 -7.05
C THR A 294 6.92 -26.32 -8.20
N VAL A 295 7.26 -25.61 -9.28
CA VAL A 295 6.44 -25.57 -10.51
C VAL A 295 6.91 -26.64 -11.50
N HIS A 296 8.23 -26.84 -11.62
CA HIS A 296 8.81 -27.89 -12.45
C HIS A 296 9.78 -28.81 -11.68
N PRO A 297 9.41 -30.09 -11.43
CA PRO A 297 8.07 -30.67 -11.59
C PRO A 297 7.05 -30.06 -10.61
N PRO A 298 5.75 -30.09 -10.92
CA PRO A 298 4.74 -29.45 -10.08
C PRO A 298 4.55 -30.24 -8.78
N HIS A 299 4.87 -29.59 -7.66
CA HIS A 299 4.64 -30.12 -6.32
C HIS A 299 4.19 -28.98 -5.41
N PHE A 300 2.93 -29.00 -5.00
CA PHE A 300 2.33 -27.92 -4.19
C PHE A 300 2.17 -28.37 -2.75
N PHE A 301 2.84 -27.64 -1.84
CA PHE A 301 2.82 -27.94 -0.42
C PHE A 301 1.81 -27.06 0.31
N PHE A 302 0.93 -27.71 1.07
CA PHE A 302 -0.06 -27.05 1.92
C PHE A 302 0.10 -27.56 3.35
N THR A 303 0.04 -26.64 4.32
CA THR A 303 -0.11 -27.00 5.73
C THR A 303 -1.56 -26.84 6.15
N TYR A 304 -2.02 -27.77 6.99
CA TYR A 304 -3.39 -27.79 7.48
C TYR A 304 -3.41 -27.63 8.99
N ARG A 305 -4.39 -26.88 9.47
CA ARG A 305 -4.73 -26.83 10.88
C ARG A 305 -6.17 -27.27 11.07
N ILE A 306 -6.33 -28.28 11.91
CA ILE A 306 -7.62 -28.82 12.33
C ILE A 306 -8.00 -28.12 13.63
N MET A 307 -9.19 -27.51 13.65
CA MET A 307 -9.79 -26.86 14.82
C MET A 307 -11.12 -27.53 15.16
#